data_AF-A0A6T5NIV0-F1
#
_entry.id   AF-A0A6T5NIV0-F1
#
_cell.length_a   1.000
_cell.length_b   1.000
_cell.length_c   1.000
_cell.angle_alpha   90.00
_cell.angle_beta   90.00
_cell.angle_gamma   90.00
#
_symmetry.space_group_name_H-M   'P 1'
#
loop_
_entity.id
_entity.type
_entity.pdbx_description
1 polymer ?
#
loop_
_entity_poly.entity_id
_entity_poly.type
_entity_poly.pdbx_seq_one_letter_code
_entity_poly.pdbx_strand_id
1 'polypeptide(L)'
;MLADQSDLRGQNLPDISRLKLQERESTFSDIASEYSVPASKLGKTKKSRRTVDFLGTSATVNTGFLFLFRLLAFSFLFFQLIVWYVIADWSYQPPLLFLTNWGFTVCIGYFGCATCCSFLKLFTRRRRLGFAFYLAVCTLFEVGLLLEGSITVLYWSLIYPGENLCGMTCLSAHAVSTSCITLDYMFNRHYLEARHLRRVLVVCAVWLTTQLAWVYTGHTGVYKVLTLRDSMSIIVVLGANFTLTVVFYVLQRLGRWRDYINGDYESQPFSHLDDLDDYEL
;
A
#
# COMPACT_ATOMS: atom_id res chain seq x y z
N MET A 1 16.13 -36.29 -74.71
CA MET A 1 17.29 -36.32 -73.80
C MET A 1 16.82 -35.79 -72.46
N LEU A 2 16.38 -36.69 -71.58
CA LEU A 2 15.93 -36.38 -70.23
C LEU A 2 17.05 -36.82 -69.29
N ALA A 3 17.61 -35.87 -68.53
CA ALA A 3 18.62 -36.14 -67.52
C ALA A 3 17.94 -36.39 -66.17
N ASP A 4 18.44 -37.43 -65.52
CA ASP A 4 17.96 -38.06 -64.29
C ASP A 4 18.12 -37.14 -63.07
N GLN A 5 17.06 -36.95 -62.28
CA GLN A 5 17.06 -36.21 -61.02
C GLN A 5 16.93 -37.19 -59.85
N SER A 6 18.02 -37.88 -59.51
CA SER A 6 18.05 -38.72 -58.32
C SER A 6 19.42 -38.66 -57.64
N ASP A 7 19.75 -37.55 -56.96
CA ASP A 7 20.83 -37.60 -55.95
C ASP A 7 20.94 -36.42 -54.97
N LEU A 8 19.84 -36.03 -54.30
CA LEU A 8 19.92 -35.05 -53.19
C LEU A 8 19.04 -35.43 -51.97
N ARG A 9 18.97 -36.72 -51.63
CA ARG A 9 18.45 -37.18 -50.32
C ARG A 9 19.59 -37.78 -49.50
N GLY A 10 20.35 -36.93 -48.81
CA GLY A 10 21.40 -37.44 -47.93
C GLY A 10 22.23 -36.41 -47.17
N GLN A 11 21.88 -35.12 -47.18
CA GLN A 11 22.61 -34.12 -46.40
C GLN A 11 21.83 -33.78 -45.13
N ASN A 12 22.26 -34.35 -44.01
CA ASN A 12 21.87 -33.92 -42.68
C ASN A 12 22.34 -32.48 -42.48
N LEU A 13 21.44 -31.52 -42.67
CA LEU A 13 21.67 -30.13 -42.26
C LEU A 13 21.83 -30.13 -40.74
N PRO A 14 22.94 -29.58 -40.19
CA PRO A 14 23.11 -29.46 -38.76
C PRO A 14 21.99 -28.57 -38.22
N ASP A 15 21.32 -29.04 -37.17
CA ASP A 15 20.22 -28.35 -36.52
C ASP A 15 20.75 -27.06 -35.87
N ILE A 16 20.66 -25.95 -36.61
CA ILE A 16 21.13 -24.62 -36.22
C ILE A 16 20.50 -24.17 -34.89
N SER A 17 19.34 -24.75 -34.52
CA SER A 17 18.68 -24.46 -33.24
C SER A 17 19.44 -25.02 -32.03
N ARG A 18 20.15 -26.15 -32.18
CA ARG A 18 20.96 -26.74 -31.10
C ARG A 18 22.26 -25.98 -30.86
N LEU A 19 22.91 -25.47 -31.92
CA LEU A 19 24.14 -24.68 -31.78
C LEU A 19 23.90 -23.35 -31.05
N LYS A 20 22.75 -22.69 -31.27
CA LYS A 20 22.39 -21.46 -30.56
C LYS A 20 22.03 -21.67 -29.08
N LEU A 21 21.55 -22.85 -28.70
CA LEU A 21 21.26 -23.19 -27.31
C LEU A 21 22.55 -23.48 -26.52
N GLN A 22 23.50 -24.20 -27.15
CA GLN A 22 24.76 -24.57 -26.51
C GLN A 22 25.68 -23.36 -26.27
N GLU A 23 25.67 -22.37 -27.18
CA GLU A 23 26.42 -21.11 -27.02
C GLU A 23 25.79 -20.18 -25.96
N ARG A 24 24.47 -20.27 -25.74
CA ARG A 24 23.79 -19.57 -24.65
C ARG A 24 24.08 -20.18 -23.28
N GLU A 25 24.19 -21.50 -23.20
CA GLU A 25 24.51 -22.21 -21.96
C GLU A 25 25.99 -22.03 -21.56
N SER A 26 26.93 -21.97 -22.51
CA SER A 26 28.34 -21.70 -22.20
C SER A 26 28.55 -20.28 -21.68
N THR A 27 27.88 -19.29 -22.28
CA THR A 27 27.97 -17.88 -21.83
C THR A 27 27.36 -17.68 -20.43
N PHE A 28 26.32 -18.42 -20.07
CA PHE A 28 25.75 -18.40 -18.71
C PHE A 28 26.62 -19.11 -17.68
N SER A 29 27.35 -20.18 -18.07
CA SER A 29 28.30 -20.88 -17.21
C SER A 29 29.50 -20.01 -16.85
N ASP A 30 30.03 -19.25 -17.82
CA ASP A 30 31.21 -18.40 -17.59
C ASP A 30 30.87 -17.19 -16.71
N ILE A 31 29.70 -16.57 -16.89
CA ILE A 31 29.21 -15.50 -16.01
C ILE A 31 28.91 -16.06 -14.60
N ALA A 32 28.34 -17.26 -14.47
CA ALA A 32 28.09 -17.87 -13.17
C ALA A 32 29.38 -18.20 -12.40
N SER A 33 30.49 -18.48 -13.11
CA SER A 33 31.79 -18.71 -12.49
C SER A 33 32.43 -17.42 -11.94
N GLU A 34 32.22 -16.28 -12.61
CA GLU A 34 32.76 -14.98 -12.20
C GLU A 34 32.02 -14.38 -10.99
N TYR A 35 30.78 -14.81 -10.74
CA TYR A 35 29.99 -14.47 -9.55
C TYR A 35 29.93 -15.59 -8.50
N SER A 36 30.77 -16.62 -8.61
CA SER A 36 30.89 -17.64 -7.57
C SER A 36 31.60 -17.06 -6.33
N VAL A 37 30.83 -16.38 -5.48
CA VAL A 37 31.29 -15.95 -4.15
C VAL A 37 31.79 -17.21 -3.43
N PRO A 38 33.05 -17.24 -2.96
CA PRO A 38 33.61 -18.40 -2.28
C PRO A 38 32.69 -18.81 -1.13
N ALA A 39 32.23 -20.06 -1.11
CA ALA A 39 31.40 -20.61 -0.03
C ALA A 39 32.07 -20.48 1.35
N SER A 40 33.40 -20.28 1.39
CA SER A 40 34.17 -19.99 2.59
C SER A 40 33.94 -18.59 3.19
N LYS A 41 33.24 -17.69 2.49
CA LYS A 41 32.75 -16.39 3.01
C LYS A 41 31.28 -16.39 3.44
N LEU A 42 30.53 -17.49 3.23
CA LEU A 42 29.31 -17.74 3.99
C LEU A 42 29.68 -18.18 5.42
N GLY A 43 30.38 -17.30 6.13
CA GLY A 43 30.46 -17.37 7.58
C GLY A 43 29.03 -17.42 8.08
N LYS A 44 28.73 -18.45 8.88
CA LYS A 44 27.44 -18.71 9.54
C LYS A 44 26.75 -17.39 9.89
N THR A 45 25.96 -16.85 8.97
CA THR A 45 25.11 -15.71 9.24
C THR A 45 24.06 -16.32 10.12
N LYS A 46 24.28 -16.19 11.44
CA LYS A 46 23.27 -16.39 12.48
C LYS A 46 22.03 -15.77 11.87
N LYS A 47 21.05 -16.60 11.46
CA LYS A 47 19.71 -16.16 11.09
C LYS A 47 19.18 -15.52 12.36
N SER A 48 19.57 -14.28 12.59
CA SER A 48 18.97 -13.41 13.58
C SER A 48 17.58 -13.25 13.03
N ARG A 49 16.67 -14.08 13.56
CA ARG A 49 15.23 -14.00 13.35
C ARG A 49 14.83 -12.64 13.93
N ARG A 50 15.16 -11.55 13.22
CA ARG A 50 14.60 -10.22 13.46
C ARG A 50 13.16 -10.38 13.03
N THR A 51 12.31 -10.79 13.96
CA THR A 51 10.89 -10.52 13.87
C THR A 51 10.76 -9.01 13.74
N VAL A 52 10.57 -8.56 12.50
CA VAL A 52 10.26 -7.17 12.21
C VAL A 52 8.85 -6.96 12.75
N ASP A 53 8.77 -6.50 14.00
CA ASP A 53 7.51 -6.08 14.60
C ASP A 53 6.97 -4.93 13.75
N PHE A 54 6.00 -5.25 12.90
CA PHE A 54 5.32 -4.34 11.98
C PHE A 54 4.82 -3.06 12.68
N LEU A 55 4.45 -3.14 13.96
CA LEU A 55 3.94 -1.99 14.73
C LEU A 55 5.02 -1.15 15.43
N GLY A 56 6.29 -1.43 15.15
CA GLY A 56 7.40 -0.58 15.53
C GLY A 56 8.50 -1.38 16.20
N THR A 57 9.52 -1.74 15.45
CA THR A 57 10.92 -1.42 15.80
C THR A 57 11.71 -1.63 14.52
N SER A 58 11.77 -0.61 13.67
CA SER A 58 13.03 -0.45 12.94
C SER A 58 14.11 -0.25 13.99
N ALA A 59 15.26 -0.92 13.88
CA ALA A 59 16.40 -0.68 14.76
C ALA A 59 16.84 0.81 14.76
N THR A 60 16.38 1.60 13.79
CA THR A 60 16.74 3.01 13.60
C THR A 60 15.81 4.04 14.24
N VAL A 61 14.55 3.74 14.57
CA VAL A 61 13.61 4.74 15.11
C VAL A 61 13.13 4.33 16.50
N ASN A 62 13.32 5.24 17.47
CA ASN A 62 12.92 5.04 18.85
C ASN A 62 11.40 4.81 18.95
N THR A 63 10.96 3.68 19.52
CA THR A 63 9.55 3.37 19.78
C THR A 63 8.82 4.51 20.51
N GLY A 64 9.51 5.24 21.38
CA GLY A 64 8.99 6.43 22.06
C GLY A 64 8.66 7.58 21.11
N PHE A 65 9.49 7.80 20.07
CA PHE A 65 9.22 8.81 19.04
C PHE A 65 7.98 8.44 18.22
N LEU A 66 7.88 7.19 17.76
CA LEU A 66 6.72 6.71 17.01
C LEU A 66 5.43 6.77 17.83
N PHE A 67 5.49 6.44 19.13
CA PHE A 67 4.38 6.63 20.04
C PHE A 67 3.92 8.08 20.09
N LEU A 68 4.85 9.01 20.35
CA LEU A 68 4.53 10.43 20.46
C LEU A 68 3.96 10.98 19.15
N PHE A 69 4.57 10.64 18.01
CA PHE A 69 4.10 11.04 16.70
C PHE A 69 2.67 10.56 16.43
N ARG A 70 2.40 9.26 16.64
CA ARG A 70 1.07 8.67 16.44
C ARG A 70 0.03 9.26 17.39
N LEU A 71 0.40 9.53 18.65
CA LEU A 71 -0.47 10.16 19.62
C LEU A 71 -0.84 11.60 19.21
N LEU A 72 0.14 12.38 18.74
CA LEU A 72 -0.10 13.74 18.25
C LEU A 72 -0.97 13.75 16.98
N ALA A 73 -0.68 12.86 16.03
CA ALA A 73 -1.49 12.68 14.83
C ALA A 73 -2.93 12.28 15.17
N PHE A 74 -3.12 11.27 16.03
CA PHE A 74 -4.43 10.86 16.52
C PHE A 74 -5.18 12.01 17.17
N SER A 75 -4.54 12.72 18.10
CA SER A 75 -5.17 13.83 18.85
C SER A 75 -5.59 14.95 17.92
N PHE A 76 -4.75 15.33 16.95
CA PHE A 76 -5.07 16.36 15.97
C PHE A 76 -6.24 15.95 15.07
N LEU A 77 -6.19 14.75 14.48
CA LEU A 77 -7.24 14.27 13.57
C LEU A 77 -8.57 14.06 14.31
N PHE A 78 -8.52 13.54 15.54
CA PHE A 78 -9.69 13.38 16.38
C PHE A 78 -10.30 14.74 16.80
N PHE A 79 -9.46 15.73 17.12
CA PHE A 79 -9.93 17.09 17.35
C PHE A 79 -10.64 17.66 16.12
N GLN A 80 -10.09 17.46 14.92
CA GLN A 80 -10.74 17.89 13.68
C GLN A 80 -12.07 17.17 13.43
N LEU A 81 -12.17 15.89 13.79
CA LEU A 81 -13.45 15.17 13.78
C LEU A 81 -14.48 15.83 14.71
N ILE A 82 -14.09 16.20 15.93
CA ILE A 82 -14.97 16.91 16.87
C ILE A 82 -15.40 18.25 16.28
N VAL A 83 -14.46 19.02 15.71
CA VAL A 83 -14.78 20.31 15.07
C VAL A 83 -15.82 20.12 13.97
N TRP A 84 -15.68 19.11 13.13
CA TRP A 84 -16.62 18.86 12.01
C TRP A 84 -17.98 18.30 12.42
N TYR A 85 -18.03 17.40 13.41
CA TYR A 85 -19.29 16.71 13.74
C TYR A 85 -20.03 17.32 14.94
N VAL A 86 -19.32 18.00 15.83
CA VAL A 86 -19.90 18.53 17.08
C VAL A 86 -20.04 20.05 17.03
N ILE A 87 -19.04 20.74 16.48
CA ILE A 87 -18.96 22.21 16.54
C ILE A 87 -19.51 22.87 15.26
N ALA A 88 -19.23 22.30 14.09
CA ALA A 88 -19.76 22.80 12.84
C ALA A 88 -21.28 22.60 12.78
N ASP A 89 -21.96 23.56 12.15
CA ASP A 89 -23.42 23.61 12.10
C ASP A 89 -24.00 22.29 11.58
N TRP A 90 -24.98 21.73 12.30
CA TRP A 90 -25.53 20.39 12.05
C TRP A 90 -26.19 20.28 10.68
N SER A 91 -26.55 21.42 10.09
CA SER A 91 -27.07 21.55 8.72
C SER A 91 -26.07 21.10 7.64
N TYR A 92 -24.77 20.98 7.98
CA TYR A 92 -23.67 20.66 7.06
C TYR A 92 -22.95 19.35 7.36
N GLN A 93 -23.53 18.46 8.19
CA GLN A 93 -22.86 17.18 8.46
C GLN A 93 -22.71 16.36 7.17
N PRO A 94 -21.47 16.12 6.70
CA PRO A 94 -21.28 15.30 5.51
C PRO A 94 -21.76 13.90 5.86
N PRO A 95 -22.69 13.31 5.07
CA PRO A 95 -23.28 12.02 5.38
C PRO A 95 -22.19 10.98 5.64
N LEU A 96 -22.45 9.99 6.51
CA LEU A 96 -21.47 8.93 6.81
C LEU A 96 -21.00 8.18 5.54
N LEU A 97 -21.76 8.27 4.45
CA LEU A 97 -21.44 7.70 3.16
C LEU A 97 -20.44 8.55 2.33
N PHE A 98 -20.06 9.75 2.77
CA PHE A 98 -19.06 10.58 2.09
C PHE A 98 -17.71 9.83 2.01
N LEU A 99 -17.17 9.66 0.80
CA LEU A 99 -15.90 8.94 0.56
C LEU A 99 -14.75 9.57 1.35
N THR A 100 -14.70 10.90 1.35
CA THR A 100 -13.63 11.63 2.04
C THR A 100 -13.72 11.43 3.55
N ASN A 101 -14.93 11.29 4.12
CA ASN A 101 -15.09 10.94 5.53
C ASN A 101 -14.57 9.53 5.85
N TRP A 102 -14.73 8.57 4.93
CA TRP A 102 -14.21 7.21 5.13
C TRP A 102 -12.69 7.20 5.19
N GLY A 103 -12.01 7.85 4.24
CA GLY A 103 -10.54 7.96 4.25
C GLY A 103 -10.02 8.61 5.54
N PHE A 104 -10.64 9.72 5.94
CA PHE A 104 -10.28 10.44 7.15
C PHE A 104 -10.53 9.62 8.43
N THR A 105 -11.69 8.96 8.53
CA THR A 105 -12.06 8.14 9.69
C THR A 105 -11.19 6.89 9.79
N VAL A 106 -10.83 6.27 8.66
CA VAL A 106 -9.87 5.17 8.63
C VAL A 106 -8.50 5.63 9.16
N CYS A 107 -8.03 6.82 8.79
CA CYS A 107 -6.79 7.37 9.33
C CYS A 107 -6.85 7.63 10.84
N ILE A 108 -7.96 8.17 11.36
CA ILE A 108 -8.17 8.34 12.81
C ILE A 108 -8.14 6.98 13.51
N GLY A 109 -8.90 6.00 13.00
CA GLY A 109 -8.95 4.65 13.55
C GLY A 109 -7.56 3.99 13.55
N TYR A 110 -6.83 4.11 12.44
CA TYR A 110 -5.45 3.65 12.34
C TYR A 110 -4.56 4.26 13.42
N PHE A 111 -4.50 5.60 13.51
CA PHE A 111 -3.62 6.27 14.47
C PHE A 111 -4.01 5.99 15.91
N GLY A 112 -5.31 5.85 16.21
CA GLY A 112 -5.79 5.44 17.54
C GLY A 112 -5.27 4.04 17.90
N CYS A 113 -5.50 3.06 17.03
CA CYS A 113 -5.03 1.70 17.27
C CYS A 113 -3.50 1.61 17.32
N ALA A 114 -2.79 2.27 16.40
CA ALA A 114 -1.34 2.28 16.34
C ALA A 114 -0.72 2.94 17.58
N THR A 115 -1.36 3.98 18.13
CA THR A 115 -0.98 4.59 19.41
C THR A 115 -1.14 3.61 20.57
N CYS A 116 -2.27 2.89 20.64
CA CYS A 116 -2.45 1.83 21.64
C CYS A 116 -1.39 0.74 21.53
N CYS A 117 -1.03 0.33 20.30
CA CYS A 117 0.03 -0.65 20.06
C CYS A 117 1.38 -0.17 20.60
N SER A 118 1.76 1.07 20.25
CA SER A 118 2.99 1.68 20.74
C SER A 118 3.00 1.85 22.26
N PHE A 119 1.87 2.25 22.86
CA PHE A 119 1.71 2.38 24.31
C PHE A 119 1.92 1.04 25.01
N LEU A 120 1.24 -0.02 24.55
CA LEU A 120 1.37 -1.36 25.12
C LEU A 120 2.81 -1.85 25.04
N LYS A 121 3.51 -1.59 23.92
CA LYS A 121 4.92 -1.96 23.75
C LYS A 121 5.87 -1.20 24.68
N LEU A 122 5.60 0.07 24.97
CA LEU A 122 6.43 0.91 25.84
C LEU A 122 6.19 0.66 27.33
N PHE A 123 4.92 0.53 27.73
CA PHE A 123 4.52 0.62 29.14
C PHE A 123 4.05 -0.70 29.73
N THR A 124 3.79 -1.73 28.91
CA THR A 124 3.33 -3.02 29.41
C THR A 124 4.32 -4.13 29.10
N ARG A 125 4.44 -5.10 30.02
CA ARG A 125 5.19 -6.35 29.77
C ARG A 125 4.47 -7.27 28.77
N ARG A 126 3.22 -6.95 28.39
CA ARG A 126 2.44 -7.72 27.42
C ARG A 126 2.89 -7.35 26.00
N ARG A 127 3.59 -8.27 25.36
CA ARG A 127 4.10 -8.09 23.99
C ARG A 127 3.16 -8.59 22.89
N ARG A 128 2.08 -9.28 23.23
CA ARG A 128 1.20 -9.94 22.24
C ARG A 128 -0.15 -9.25 22.18
N LEU A 129 -0.41 -8.58 21.06
CA LEU A 129 -1.74 -8.23 20.61
C LEU A 129 -2.38 -9.47 19.98
N GLY A 130 -3.71 -9.59 20.05
CA GLY A 130 -4.40 -10.65 19.32
C GLY A 130 -4.20 -10.50 17.82
N PHE A 131 -4.05 -11.63 17.11
CA PHE A 131 -3.84 -11.66 15.66
C PHE A 131 -4.89 -10.86 14.88
N ALA A 132 -6.17 -10.99 15.27
CA ALA A 132 -7.27 -10.27 14.63
C ALA A 132 -7.13 -8.73 14.76
N PHE A 133 -6.73 -8.25 15.93
CA PHE A 133 -6.50 -6.82 16.13
C PHE A 133 -5.32 -6.33 15.30
N TYR A 134 -4.22 -7.09 15.28
CA TYR A 134 -3.07 -6.79 14.46
C TYR A 134 -3.43 -6.69 12.96
N LEU A 135 -4.17 -7.67 12.44
CA LEU A 135 -4.63 -7.68 11.05
C LEU A 135 -5.55 -6.49 10.75
N ALA A 136 -6.41 -6.11 11.69
CA ALA A 136 -7.26 -4.94 11.57
C ALA A 136 -6.43 -3.65 11.46
N VAL A 137 -5.40 -3.46 12.30
CA VAL A 137 -4.51 -2.28 12.23
C VAL A 137 -3.75 -2.23 10.91
N CYS A 138 -3.24 -3.37 10.43
CA CYS A 138 -2.58 -3.45 9.12
C CYS A 138 -3.54 -3.03 7.99
N THR A 139 -4.79 -3.48 8.06
CA THR A 139 -5.80 -3.17 7.05
C THR A 139 -6.17 -1.69 7.09
N LEU A 140 -6.37 -1.12 8.28
CA LEU A 140 -6.62 0.32 8.45
C LEU A 140 -5.46 1.16 7.91
N PHE A 141 -4.22 0.73 8.15
CA PHE A 141 -3.03 1.39 7.61
C PHE A 141 -3.04 1.40 6.07
N GLU A 142 -3.21 0.24 5.45
CA GLU A 142 -3.18 0.12 3.99
C GLU A 142 -4.29 0.89 3.31
N VAL A 143 -5.52 0.76 3.85
CA VAL A 143 -6.68 1.50 3.36
C VAL A 143 -6.45 2.99 3.56
N GLY A 144 -6.06 3.45 4.75
CA GLY A 144 -5.82 4.86 5.01
C GLY A 144 -4.75 5.44 4.08
N LEU A 145 -3.59 4.77 3.98
CA LEU A 145 -2.46 5.24 3.19
C LEU A 145 -2.81 5.40 1.71
N LEU A 146 -3.50 4.43 1.13
CA LEU A 146 -3.82 4.44 -0.30
C LEU A 146 -5.08 5.24 -0.62
N LEU A 147 -6.12 5.09 0.18
CA LEU A 147 -7.42 5.73 -0.06
C LEU A 147 -7.35 7.24 0.22
N GLU A 148 -6.82 7.64 1.38
CA GLU A 148 -6.74 9.06 1.77
C GLU A 148 -5.81 9.85 0.84
N GLY A 149 -4.67 9.25 0.47
CA GLY A 149 -3.76 9.85 -0.50
C GLY A 149 -4.42 10.06 -1.86
N SER A 150 -5.19 9.08 -2.34
CA SER A 150 -5.94 9.18 -3.60
C SER A 150 -7.03 10.24 -3.54
N ILE A 151 -7.76 10.31 -2.42
CA ILE A 151 -8.80 11.33 -2.18
C ILE A 151 -8.16 12.73 -2.18
N THR A 152 -7.05 12.92 -1.49
CA THR A 152 -6.35 14.22 -1.43
C THR A 152 -5.88 14.68 -2.81
N VAL A 153 -5.27 13.79 -3.59
CA VAL A 153 -4.77 14.12 -4.94
C VAL A 153 -5.90 14.33 -5.92
N LEU A 154 -6.83 13.38 -6.05
CA LEU A 154 -7.87 13.46 -7.07
C LEU A 154 -8.97 14.44 -6.67
N TYR A 155 -9.54 14.26 -5.49
CA TYR A 155 -10.78 14.92 -5.14
C TYR A 155 -10.51 16.39 -4.77
N TRP A 156 -9.59 16.61 -3.84
CA TRP A 156 -9.32 17.96 -3.33
C TRP A 156 -8.39 18.80 -4.21
N SER A 157 -7.47 18.17 -4.94
CA SER A 157 -6.51 18.93 -5.77
C SER A 157 -6.97 19.09 -7.23
N LEU A 158 -7.75 18.15 -7.79
CA LEU A 158 -8.13 18.18 -9.21
C LEU A 158 -9.62 18.48 -9.44
N ILE A 159 -10.53 17.82 -8.71
CA ILE A 159 -11.97 17.92 -8.99
C ILE A 159 -12.61 19.14 -8.29
N TYR A 160 -12.22 19.44 -7.05
CA TYR A 160 -12.87 20.47 -6.22
C TYR A 160 -12.05 21.73 -5.87
N PRO A 161 -11.02 22.18 -6.63
CA PRO A 161 -10.20 23.33 -6.21
C PRO A 161 -10.98 24.67 -6.17
N GLY A 162 -12.23 24.73 -6.68
CA GLY A 162 -12.97 25.98 -6.89
C GLY A 162 -14.38 26.07 -6.30
N GLU A 163 -14.91 25.05 -5.62
CA GLU A 163 -16.23 25.17 -4.97
C GLU A 163 -16.09 25.72 -3.54
N ASN A 164 -16.65 26.90 -3.28
CA ASN A 164 -16.60 27.66 -2.02
C ASN A 164 -17.18 26.96 -0.76
N LEU A 165 -17.58 25.69 -0.85
CA LEU A 165 -18.28 24.96 0.21
C LEU A 165 -17.33 24.31 1.24
N CYS A 166 -16.09 24.03 0.86
CA CYS A 166 -15.12 23.33 1.71
C CYS A 166 -13.71 23.86 1.38
N GLY A 167 -13.38 25.06 1.86
CA GLY A 167 -12.14 25.77 1.50
C GLY A 167 -10.85 25.10 2.00
N MET A 168 -9.83 25.92 2.31
CA MET A 168 -8.51 25.45 2.79
C MET A 168 -8.57 24.54 4.02
N THR A 169 -9.62 24.60 4.82
CA THR A 169 -9.84 23.74 5.99
C THR A 169 -10.02 22.26 5.62
N CYS A 170 -10.72 21.95 4.52
CA CYS A 170 -10.96 20.57 4.10
C CYS A 170 -9.72 19.99 3.42
N LEU A 171 -9.11 20.76 2.52
CA LEU A 171 -7.84 20.39 1.92
C LEU A 171 -6.77 20.19 3.01
N SER A 172 -6.67 21.09 3.99
CA SER A 172 -5.68 20.94 5.06
C SER A 172 -5.93 19.72 5.93
N ALA A 173 -7.18 19.37 6.28
CA ALA A 173 -7.46 18.17 7.07
C ALA A 173 -7.03 16.89 6.35
N HIS A 174 -7.34 16.75 5.06
CA HIS A 174 -6.96 15.59 4.25
C HIS A 174 -5.47 15.57 3.89
N ALA A 175 -4.88 16.73 3.58
CA ALA A 175 -3.45 16.86 3.33
C ALA A 175 -2.63 16.55 4.58
N VAL A 176 -3.06 17.01 5.76
CA VAL A 176 -2.40 16.69 7.05
C VAL A 176 -2.57 15.21 7.35
N SER A 177 -3.78 14.64 7.23
CA SER A 177 -4.04 13.21 7.42
C SER A 177 -3.14 12.34 6.52
N THR A 178 -3.12 12.64 5.21
CA THR A 178 -2.26 11.98 4.21
C THR A 178 -0.78 12.12 4.55
N SER A 179 -0.35 13.32 4.96
CA SER A 179 1.03 13.56 5.33
C SER A 179 1.42 12.76 6.56
N CYS A 180 0.58 12.72 7.59
CA CYS A 180 0.80 11.95 8.80
C CYS A 180 0.95 10.46 8.48
N ILE A 181 0.01 9.85 7.74
CA ILE A 181 0.07 8.42 7.44
C ILE A 181 1.23 8.07 6.50
N THR A 182 1.59 8.97 5.59
CA THR A 182 2.78 8.81 4.72
C THR A 182 4.07 8.90 5.52
N LEU A 183 4.18 9.83 6.48
CA LEU A 183 5.33 9.91 7.38
C LEU A 183 5.42 8.67 8.26
N ASP A 184 4.31 8.16 8.77
CA ASP A 184 4.27 6.91 9.54
C ASP A 184 4.72 5.72 8.69
N TYR A 185 4.29 5.65 7.42
CA TYR A 185 4.79 4.67 6.44
C TYR A 185 6.32 4.75 6.29
N MET A 186 6.87 5.96 6.18
CA MET A 186 8.31 6.17 6.05
C MET A 186 9.08 5.78 7.32
N PHE A 187 8.60 6.18 8.50
CA PHE A 187 9.29 5.91 9.77
C PHE A 187 9.18 4.46 10.23
N ASN A 188 8.04 3.79 10.01
CA ASN A 188 7.85 2.39 10.42
C ASN A 188 8.43 1.38 9.45
N ARG A 189 8.94 1.84 8.30
CA ARG A 189 9.48 0.99 7.26
C ARG A 189 8.53 -0.11 6.79
N HIS A 190 7.24 0.22 6.71
CA HIS A 190 6.26 -0.69 6.15
C HIS A 190 6.60 -1.01 4.69
N TYR A 191 6.28 -2.25 4.30
CA TYR A 191 6.43 -2.73 2.95
C TYR A 191 5.06 -2.81 2.25
N LEU A 192 5.00 -2.32 1.02
CA LEU A 192 3.80 -2.39 0.19
C LEU A 192 3.92 -3.50 -0.87
N GLU A 193 2.98 -4.42 -0.82
CA GLU A 193 2.85 -5.53 -1.76
C GLU A 193 1.62 -5.40 -2.65
N ALA A 194 1.62 -6.06 -3.79
CA ALA A 194 0.49 -6.06 -4.71
C ALA A 194 -0.80 -6.60 -4.06
N ARG A 195 -0.70 -7.47 -3.06
CA ARG A 195 -1.86 -7.93 -2.28
C ARG A 195 -2.50 -6.81 -1.44
N HIS A 196 -1.73 -5.81 -1.01
CA HIS A 196 -2.25 -4.67 -0.25
C HIS A 196 -3.13 -3.80 -1.16
N LEU A 197 -2.69 -3.56 -2.40
CA LEU A 197 -3.51 -2.89 -3.42
C LEU A 197 -4.83 -3.65 -3.64
N ARG A 198 -4.78 -4.98 -3.76
CA ARG A 198 -5.98 -5.81 -3.90
C ARG A 198 -6.97 -5.63 -2.73
N ARG A 199 -6.47 -5.63 -1.49
CA ARG A 199 -7.32 -5.39 -0.30
C ARG A 199 -8.00 -4.03 -0.36
N VAL A 200 -7.25 -2.98 -0.71
CA VAL A 200 -7.81 -1.63 -0.82
C VAL A 200 -8.83 -1.53 -1.95
N LEU A 201 -8.59 -2.17 -3.09
CA LEU A 201 -9.57 -2.22 -4.18
C LEU A 201 -10.86 -2.93 -3.76
N VAL A 202 -10.79 -3.98 -2.94
CA VAL A 202 -11.99 -4.63 -2.37
C VAL A 202 -12.75 -3.65 -1.47
N VAL A 203 -12.07 -2.91 -0.60
CA VAL A 203 -12.71 -1.89 0.25
C VAL A 203 -13.36 -0.78 -0.60
N CYS A 204 -12.69 -0.34 -1.66
CA CYS A 204 -13.24 0.64 -2.61
C CYS A 204 -14.48 0.09 -3.32
N ALA A 205 -14.49 -1.17 -3.71
CA ALA A 205 -15.63 -1.83 -4.34
C ALA A 205 -16.83 -1.95 -3.38
N VAL A 206 -16.57 -2.31 -2.11
CA VAL A 206 -17.61 -2.33 -1.06
C VAL A 206 -18.20 -0.93 -0.87
N TRP A 207 -17.35 0.09 -0.75
CA TRP A 207 -17.82 1.47 -0.64
C TRP A 207 -18.62 1.93 -1.86
N LEU A 208 -18.16 1.62 -3.07
CA LEU A 208 -18.89 1.97 -4.29
C LEU A 208 -20.26 1.28 -4.33
N THR A 209 -20.34 0.03 -3.88
CA THR A 209 -21.60 -0.72 -3.78
C THR A 209 -22.55 -0.07 -2.78
N THR A 210 -22.06 0.39 -1.61
CA THR A 210 -22.92 1.11 -0.65
C THR A 210 -23.41 2.44 -1.20
N GLN A 211 -22.59 3.18 -1.96
CA GLN A 211 -23.04 4.39 -2.66
C GLN A 211 -24.12 4.10 -3.69
N LEU A 212 -23.93 3.05 -4.48
CA LEU A 212 -24.91 2.66 -5.48
C LEU A 212 -26.24 2.32 -4.82
N ALA A 213 -26.22 1.50 -3.76
CA ALA A 213 -27.42 1.18 -3.00
C ALA A 213 -28.10 2.44 -2.45
N TRP A 214 -27.34 3.41 -1.94
CA TRP A 214 -27.86 4.70 -1.48
C TRP A 214 -28.57 5.47 -2.60
N VAL A 215 -27.91 5.63 -3.75
CA VAL A 215 -28.46 6.35 -4.90
C VAL A 215 -29.68 5.66 -5.51
N TYR A 216 -29.69 4.33 -5.58
CA TYR A 216 -30.79 3.55 -6.15
C TYR A 216 -31.97 3.37 -5.19
N THR A 217 -31.81 3.63 -3.90
CA THR A 217 -32.91 3.70 -2.91
C THR A 217 -33.57 5.08 -2.82
N GLY A 218 -33.32 5.95 -3.80
CA GLY A 218 -34.00 7.24 -3.95
C GLY A 218 -33.33 8.41 -3.24
N HIS A 219 -32.18 8.19 -2.59
CA HIS A 219 -31.43 9.29 -1.98
C HIS A 219 -30.62 10.04 -3.05
N THR A 220 -30.44 11.35 -2.84
CA THR A 220 -29.56 12.15 -3.69
C THR A 220 -28.12 11.68 -3.53
N GLY A 221 -27.43 11.54 -4.66
CA GLY A 221 -26.01 11.25 -4.68
C GLY A 221 -25.25 12.26 -3.86
N VAL A 222 -24.49 11.75 -2.89
CA VAL A 222 -23.66 12.54 -1.99
C VAL A 222 -22.64 13.37 -2.77
N TYR A 223 -22.14 12.80 -3.86
CA TYR A 223 -21.37 13.49 -4.89
C TYR A 223 -22.14 13.44 -6.19
N LYS A 224 -22.38 14.61 -6.80
CA LYS A 224 -23.03 14.69 -8.11
C LYS A 224 -22.30 13.86 -9.17
N VAL A 225 -20.97 13.77 -9.04
CA VAL A 225 -20.08 13.05 -9.95
C VAL A 225 -19.81 11.59 -9.57
N LEU A 226 -20.39 11.03 -8.49
CA LEU A 226 -20.22 9.62 -8.13
C LEU A 226 -21.56 8.89 -8.01
N THR A 227 -22.48 9.18 -8.92
CA THR A 227 -23.80 8.54 -8.95
C THR A 227 -23.87 7.31 -9.86
N LEU A 228 -22.90 7.14 -10.76
CA LEU A 228 -22.92 6.16 -11.86
C LEU A 228 -24.15 6.27 -12.77
N ARG A 229 -24.86 7.40 -12.72
CA ARG A 229 -26.02 7.69 -13.58
C ARG A 229 -25.63 8.35 -14.90
N ASP A 230 -24.44 8.95 -14.96
CA ASP A 230 -23.94 9.66 -16.13
C ASP A 230 -22.51 9.20 -16.49
N SER A 231 -22.10 9.43 -17.74
CA SER A 231 -20.77 9.02 -18.22
C SER A 231 -19.63 9.71 -17.49
N MET A 232 -19.81 10.94 -16.99
CA MET A 232 -18.78 11.64 -16.22
C MET A 232 -18.50 10.90 -14.91
N SER A 233 -19.52 10.39 -14.25
CA SER A 233 -19.34 9.64 -13.02
C SER A 233 -18.58 8.32 -13.20
N ILE A 234 -18.77 7.64 -14.34
CA ILE A 234 -17.96 6.48 -14.72
C ILE A 234 -16.49 6.88 -14.92
N ILE A 235 -16.25 7.97 -15.65
CA ILE A 235 -14.90 8.49 -15.88
C ILE A 235 -14.21 8.84 -14.56
N VAL A 236 -14.91 9.46 -13.61
CA VAL A 236 -14.36 9.81 -12.30
C VAL A 236 -14.01 8.56 -11.48
N VAL A 237 -14.87 7.53 -11.48
CA VAL A 237 -14.58 6.27 -10.79
C VAL A 237 -13.36 5.56 -11.39
N LEU A 238 -13.26 5.50 -12.72
CA LEU A 238 -12.09 4.92 -13.40
C LEU A 238 -10.83 5.74 -13.10
N GLY A 239 -10.93 7.07 -13.15
CA GLY A 239 -9.86 7.99 -12.79
C GLY A 239 -9.39 7.80 -11.35
N ALA A 240 -10.30 7.62 -10.40
CA ALA A 240 -9.97 7.38 -9.00
C ALA A 240 -9.22 6.06 -8.79
N ASN A 241 -9.67 4.98 -9.43
CA ASN A 241 -8.96 3.69 -9.35
C ASN A 241 -7.57 3.76 -10.01
N PHE A 242 -7.44 4.50 -11.12
CA PHE A 242 -6.16 4.75 -11.75
C PHE A 242 -5.23 5.55 -10.84
N THR A 243 -5.69 6.66 -10.26
CA THR A 243 -4.92 7.47 -9.30
C THR A 243 -4.48 6.64 -8.10
N LEU A 244 -5.36 5.81 -7.55
CA LEU A 244 -5.04 4.90 -6.44
C LEU A 244 -3.92 3.93 -6.80
N THR A 245 -3.98 3.37 -8.01
CA THR A 245 -2.94 2.48 -8.52
C THR A 245 -1.61 3.22 -8.68
N VAL A 246 -1.62 4.45 -9.21
CA VAL A 246 -0.42 5.29 -9.34
C VAL A 246 0.17 5.62 -7.97
N VAL A 247 -0.65 6.08 -7.01
CA VAL A 247 -0.23 6.38 -5.64
C VAL A 247 0.41 5.16 -4.98
N PHE A 248 -0.20 3.97 -5.14
CA PHE A 248 0.37 2.72 -4.66
C PHE A 248 1.78 2.48 -5.23
N TYR A 249 1.97 2.58 -6.55
CA TYR A 249 3.27 2.34 -7.17
C TYR A 249 4.31 3.38 -6.74
N VAL A 250 3.93 4.65 -6.62
CA VAL A 250 4.82 5.72 -6.12
C VAL A 250 5.27 5.42 -4.70
N LEU A 251 4.34 5.12 -3.79
CA LEU A 251 4.67 4.80 -2.40
C LEU A 251 5.52 3.54 -2.28
N GLN A 252 5.22 2.50 -3.08
CA GLN A 252 6.02 1.28 -3.15
C GLN A 252 7.45 1.58 -3.59
N ARG A 253 7.64 2.42 -4.62
CA ARG A 253 8.97 2.82 -5.11
C ARG A 253 9.73 3.66 -4.06
N LEU A 254 9.06 4.60 -3.42
CA LEU A 254 9.64 5.41 -2.34
C LEU A 254 10.07 4.55 -1.15
N GLY A 255 9.26 3.56 -0.76
CA GLY A 255 9.61 2.60 0.29
C GLY A 255 10.86 1.80 -0.05
N ARG A 256 10.92 1.23 -1.27
CA ARG A 256 12.11 0.50 -1.74
C ARG A 256 13.37 1.38 -1.78
N TRP A 257 13.22 2.64 -2.21
CA TRP A 257 14.33 3.59 -2.24
C TRP A 257 14.83 3.95 -0.84
N ARG A 258 13.91 4.20 0.09
CA ARG A 258 14.21 4.38 1.52
C ARG A 258 14.99 3.18 2.07
N ASP A 259 14.53 1.96 1.81
CA ASP A 259 15.17 0.75 2.35
C ASP A 259 16.55 0.50 1.71
N TYR A 260 16.71 0.85 0.43
CA TYR A 260 18.00 0.86 -0.26
C TYR A 260 19.01 1.83 0.38
N ILE A 261 18.62 3.09 0.62
CA ILE A 261 19.50 4.09 1.25
C ILE A 261 19.96 3.64 2.64
N ASN A 262 19.09 2.95 3.37
CA ASN A 262 19.40 2.47 4.72
C ASN A 262 20.24 1.19 4.75
N GLY A 263 20.60 0.63 3.58
CA GLY A 263 21.40 -0.60 3.49
C GLY A 263 20.63 -1.87 3.87
N ASP A 264 19.30 -1.82 3.93
CA ASP A 264 18.46 -2.94 4.36
C ASP A 264 17.89 -3.77 3.19
N TYR A 265 18.18 -3.37 1.94
CA TYR A 265 17.58 -3.93 0.72
C TYR A 265 17.81 -5.43 0.53
N GLU A 266 18.98 -5.95 0.95
CA GLU A 266 19.34 -7.37 0.77
C GLU A 266 18.68 -8.29 1.81
N SER A 267 18.07 -7.74 2.85
CA SER A 267 17.65 -8.51 4.04
C SER A 267 16.17 -8.91 4.06
N GLN A 268 15.37 -8.54 3.07
CA GLN A 268 13.95 -8.89 3.02
C GLN A 268 13.66 -9.92 1.93
N PRO A 269 13.79 -11.23 2.23
CA PRO A 269 13.14 -12.24 1.42
C PRO A 269 11.62 -12.04 1.54
N PHE A 270 10.90 -12.24 0.43
CA PHE A 270 9.44 -12.20 0.31
C PHE A 270 8.68 -13.19 1.23
N SER A 271 9.35 -13.83 2.20
CA SER A 271 8.88 -14.98 2.98
C SER A 271 8.27 -14.65 4.34
N HIS A 272 8.11 -13.38 4.73
CA HIS A 272 7.68 -13.06 6.10
C HIS A 272 6.22 -13.45 6.43
N LEU A 273 5.44 -13.95 5.45
CA LEU A 273 4.10 -14.51 5.70
C LEU A 273 4.06 -16.02 5.68
N ASP A 274 5.09 -16.72 5.20
CA ASP A 274 5.22 -18.16 5.44
C ASP A 274 5.49 -18.42 6.95
N ASP A 275 6.00 -17.42 7.67
CA ASP A 275 6.17 -17.45 9.12
C ASP A 275 4.86 -17.14 9.91
N LEU A 276 3.74 -16.82 9.24
CA LEU A 276 2.44 -16.63 9.93
C LEU A 276 1.67 -17.94 10.14
N ASP A 277 2.02 -19.00 9.42
CA ASP A 277 1.49 -20.35 9.65
C ASP A 277 2.00 -20.96 10.97
N ASP A 278 3.08 -20.40 11.55
CA ASP A 278 3.61 -20.76 12.87
C ASP A 278 2.81 -20.14 14.05
N TYR A 279 1.84 -19.26 13.78
CA TYR A 279 0.87 -18.82 14.80
C TYR A 279 -0.27 -19.85 14.86
N GLU A 280 0.03 -21.03 15.41
CA GLU A 280 -0.98 -22.03 15.75
C GLU A 280 -2.09 -21.38 16.59
N LEU A 281 -3.33 -21.59 16.12
CA LEU A 281 -4.61 -21.23 16.75
C LEU A 281 -4.75 -21.80 18.16
#